data_AF-A0A3L8B6T8-F1
#
_entry.id   AF-A0A3L8B6T8-F1
#
_cell.length_a   1.000
_cell.length_b   1.000
_cell.length_c   1.000
_cell.angle_alpha   90.00
_cell.angle_beta   90.00
_cell.angle_gamma   90.00
#
_symmetry.space_group_name_H-M   'P 1'
#
loop_
_entity.id
_entity.type
_entity.pdbx_description
1 polymer ?
#
loop_
_entity_poly.entity_id
_entity_poly.type
_entity_poly.pdbx_seq_one_letter_code
_entity_poly.pdbx_strand_id
1 'polypeptide(L)'
;MKGIATSLLMACGIVLLGCQGESGNPVAVPEPHIYQSDLLPLDQAAPRQFISTGSVVSDQRIEISSRLSGYVRQLKVKEGDKVQAGALLAQMDAADVEGAIRQAQAAVSAALAAQKDAQTDLQRFQKLYQQNSISESDLRKAQLRLDSTTEAHNQGF
;
A
#
# COMPACT_ATOMS: atom_id res chain seq x y z
N MET A 1 -22.43 -7.48 -42.25
CA MET A 1 -22.38 -7.86 -43.68
C MET A 1 -22.24 -6.55 -44.46
N LYS A 2 -21.00 -6.13 -44.78
CA LYS A 2 -20.29 -6.30 -46.07
C LYS A 2 -20.93 -5.49 -47.22
N GLY A 3 -20.22 -4.44 -47.67
CA GLY A 3 -20.31 -3.87 -49.03
C GLY A 3 -19.87 -2.40 -49.07
N ILE A 4 -18.64 -2.03 -48.69
CA ILE A 4 -17.39 -2.11 -49.46
C ILE A 4 -17.46 -1.40 -50.84
N ALA A 5 -16.56 -0.43 -50.99
CA ALA A 5 -15.69 -0.19 -52.16
C ALA A 5 -16.22 0.47 -53.44
N THR A 6 -17.52 0.64 -53.69
CA THR A 6 -17.95 1.19 -54.99
C THR A 6 -17.91 2.72 -55.11
N SER A 7 -17.75 3.45 -54.00
CA SER A 7 -17.68 4.93 -54.05
C SER A 7 -16.31 5.47 -54.48
N LEU A 8 -15.31 4.60 -54.71
CA LEU A 8 -13.93 4.97 -55.02
C LEU A 8 -13.67 5.28 -56.51
N LEU A 9 -14.62 5.08 -57.43
CA LEU A 9 -14.31 5.18 -58.88
C LEU A 9 -14.96 6.35 -59.63
N MET A 10 -15.72 7.25 -58.98
CA MET A 10 -16.58 8.21 -59.69
C MET A 10 -16.45 9.66 -59.20
N ALA A 11 -15.26 10.10 -58.79
CA ALA A 11 -15.06 11.48 -58.30
C ALA A 11 -13.79 12.19 -58.78
N CYS A 12 -12.88 11.54 -59.52
CA CYS A 12 -11.60 12.17 -59.90
C CYS A 12 -11.48 12.50 -61.40
N GLY A 13 -12.58 12.41 -62.17
CA GLY A 13 -12.60 12.65 -63.62
C GLY A 13 -12.87 14.09 -64.06
N ILE A 14 -13.10 15.04 -63.15
CA ILE A 14 -13.66 16.37 -63.51
C ILE A 14 -12.63 17.52 -63.45
N VAL A 15 -11.39 17.29 -63.00
CA VAL A 15 -10.45 18.39 -62.70
C VAL A 15 -9.47 18.71 -63.85
N LEU A 16 -9.68 18.20 -65.07
CA LEU A 16 -8.70 18.30 -66.16
C LEU A 16 -8.91 19.41 -67.21
N LEU A 17 -9.78 20.40 -67.01
CA LEU A 17 -9.93 21.54 -67.95
C LEU A 17 -10.14 22.86 -67.21
N GLY A 18 -9.06 23.62 -67.00
CA GLY A 18 -9.13 24.96 -66.39
C GLY A 18 -7.79 25.70 -66.36
N CYS A 19 -7.28 26.09 -67.53
CA CYS A 19 -6.17 27.04 -67.67
C CYS A 19 -6.58 28.46 -67.26
N GLN A 20 -5.70 29.19 -66.56
CA GLN A 20 -5.39 30.57 -66.95
C GLN A 20 -4.01 30.97 -66.43
N GLY A 21 -3.16 31.47 -67.32
CA GLY A 21 -1.80 31.87 -67.02
C GLY A 21 -1.74 33.25 -66.38
N GLU A 22 -0.99 33.35 -65.30
CA GLU A 22 -0.45 34.60 -64.77
C GLU A 22 1.06 34.61 -65.03
N SER A 23 1.49 35.55 -65.86
CA SER A 23 2.87 35.84 -66.18
C SER A 23 3.57 36.49 -64.98
N GLY A 24 4.19 35.68 -64.14
CA GLY A 24 5.09 36.11 -63.08
C GLY A 24 6.51 36.37 -63.61
N ASN A 25 7.04 37.55 -63.33
CA ASN A 25 8.42 37.96 -63.62
C ASN A 25 9.45 36.87 -63.24
N PRO A 26 10.54 36.70 -64.01
CA PRO A 26 11.59 35.76 -63.64
C PRO A 26 12.21 36.19 -62.31
N VAL A 27 11.86 35.48 -61.25
CA VAL A 27 12.50 35.60 -59.94
C VAL A 27 13.92 35.08 -60.10
N ALA A 28 14.89 36.00 -60.03
CA ALA A 28 16.30 35.66 -59.99
C ALA A 28 16.54 34.71 -58.80
N VAL A 29 16.95 33.48 -59.10
CA VAL A 29 17.37 32.50 -58.10
C VAL A 29 18.65 33.04 -57.45
N PRO A 30 18.67 33.40 -56.16
CA PRO A 30 19.90 33.82 -55.52
C PRO A 30 20.90 32.67 -55.55
N GLU A 31 22.12 32.95 -56.01
CA GLU A 31 23.20 31.96 -56.08
C GLU A 31 23.45 31.32 -54.70
N PRO A 32 23.72 30.00 -54.63
CA PRO A 32 23.90 29.32 -53.35
C PRO A 32 25.11 29.89 -52.62
N HIS A 33 24.88 30.48 -51.44
CA HIS A 33 25.94 30.89 -50.54
C HIS A 33 26.62 29.63 -49.99
N ILE A 34 27.82 29.32 -50.47
CA ILE A 34 28.61 28.22 -49.92
C ILE A 34 29.24 28.71 -48.61
N TYR A 35 28.74 28.22 -47.49
CA TYR A 35 29.39 28.40 -46.20
C TYR A 35 30.52 27.36 -46.08
N GLN A 36 31.77 27.79 -46.26
CA GLN A 36 32.91 26.98 -45.84
C GLN A 36 33.11 27.16 -44.34
N SER A 37 32.73 26.14 -43.57
CA SER A 37 33.17 26.00 -42.19
C SER A 37 34.52 25.30 -42.18
N ASP A 38 35.55 25.94 -41.63
CA ASP A 38 36.79 25.25 -41.33
C ASP A 38 36.50 24.17 -40.28
N LEU A 39 36.62 22.91 -40.70
CA LEU A 39 36.57 21.77 -39.79
C LEU A 39 37.89 21.79 -39.02
N LEU A 40 37.84 22.20 -37.74
CA LEU A 40 38.99 22.10 -36.87
C LEU A 40 39.34 20.61 -36.73
N PRO A 41 40.49 20.12 -37.25
CA PRO A 41 40.83 18.73 -37.12
C PRO A 41 41.06 18.45 -35.63
N LEU A 42 40.23 17.61 -35.04
CA LEU A 42 40.47 17.06 -33.71
C LEU A 42 41.65 16.07 -33.81
N ASP A 43 42.87 16.60 -33.84
CA ASP A 43 44.13 15.84 -33.87
C ASP A 43 44.50 15.25 -32.50
N GLN A 44 43.71 15.58 -31.47
CA GLN A 44 43.80 14.92 -30.17
C GLN A 44 42.76 13.82 -30.17
N ALA A 45 43.20 12.57 -30.31
CA ALA A 45 42.36 11.40 -30.08
C ALA A 45 41.59 11.63 -28.77
N ALA A 46 40.28 11.89 -28.88
CA ALA A 46 39.45 12.14 -27.71
C ALA A 46 39.74 11.05 -26.68
N PRO A 47 40.00 11.40 -25.40
CA PRO A 47 40.43 10.42 -24.43
C PRO A 47 39.37 9.32 -24.38
N ARG A 48 39.72 8.11 -24.83
CA ARG A 48 38.81 6.95 -24.86
C ARG A 48 38.39 6.52 -23.45
N GLN A 49 39.02 7.10 -22.43
CA GLN A 49 38.75 6.88 -21.03
C GLN A 49 38.59 8.24 -20.36
N PHE A 50 37.40 8.49 -19.84
CA PHE A 50 37.12 9.61 -18.96
C PHE A 50 37.16 9.08 -17.52
N ILE A 51 38.18 9.47 -16.77
CA ILE A 51 38.28 9.15 -15.34
C ILE A 51 37.44 10.20 -14.60
N SER A 52 36.32 9.76 -14.03
CA SER A 52 35.43 10.60 -13.24
C SER A 52 35.26 9.96 -11.87
N THR A 53 35.18 10.79 -10.83
CA THR A 53 34.94 10.34 -9.47
C THR A 53 33.44 10.13 -9.25
N GLY A 54 33.08 9.00 -8.67
CA GLY A 54 31.71 8.64 -8.32
C GLY A 54 31.68 8.00 -6.93
N SER A 55 30.53 8.07 -6.28
CA SER A 55 30.31 7.40 -5.00
C SER A 55 29.48 6.13 -5.23
N VAL A 56 29.91 5.01 -4.65
CA VAL A 56 29.16 3.76 -4.66
C VAL A 56 28.19 3.78 -3.49
N VAL A 57 26.91 3.59 -3.77
CA VAL A 57 25.85 3.44 -2.77
C VAL A 57 25.18 2.09 -2.97
N SER A 58 24.70 1.50 -1.86
CA SER A 58 23.88 0.28 -1.94
C SER A 58 22.50 0.62 -2.47
N ASP A 59 22.02 -0.14 -3.45
CA ASP A 59 20.62 -0.07 -3.91
C ASP A 59 19.63 -0.44 -2.81
N GLN A 60 20.06 -1.25 -1.84
CA GLN A 60 19.24 -1.70 -0.72
C GLN A 60 19.75 -1.06 0.57
N ARG A 61 19.15 0.07 0.96
CA ARG A 61 19.33 0.71 2.26
C ARG A 61 17.98 0.75 2.97
N ILE A 62 17.92 0.21 4.18
CA ILE A 62 16.70 0.15 5.00
C ILE A 62 17.03 0.74 6.36
N GLU A 63 16.19 1.66 6.83
CA GLU A 63 16.23 2.16 8.19
C GLU A 63 15.38 1.25 9.09
N ILE A 64 15.96 0.82 10.21
CA ILE A 64 15.28 -0.07 11.15
C ILE A 64 14.88 0.77 12.37
N SER A 65 13.59 0.86 12.61
CA SER A 65 13.00 1.56 13.75
C SER A 65 12.06 0.67 14.53
N SER A 66 11.83 1.03 15.79
CA SER A 66 10.82 0.37 16.60
C SER A 66 9.41 0.83 16.22
N ARG A 67 8.43 -0.08 16.30
CA ARG A 67 6.99 0.24 16.17
C ARG A 67 6.42 0.92 17.41
N LEU A 68 7.06 0.73 18.56
CA LEU A 68 6.63 1.25 19.86
C LEU A 68 7.72 2.15 20.41
N SER A 69 7.33 3.30 20.94
CA SER A 69 8.23 4.15 21.71
C SER A 69 8.54 3.49 23.05
N GLY A 70 9.81 3.44 23.43
CA GLY A 70 10.23 2.82 24.69
C GLY A 70 11.74 2.86 24.87
N TYR A 71 12.18 2.38 26.03
CA TYR A 71 13.61 2.29 26.35
C TYR A 71 14.23 1.03 25.75
N VAL A 72 15.45 1.13 25.22
CA VAL A 72 16.21 -0.04 24.77
C VAL A 72 16.82 -0.72 26.00
N ARG A 73 16.38 -1.94 26.30
CA ARG A 73 16.92 -2.77 27.39
C ARG A 73 18.27 -3.37 27.02
N GLN A 74 18.42 -3.84 25.78
CA GLN A 74 19.66 -4.46 25.32
C GLN A 74 19.84 -4.29 23.82
N LEU A 75 21.07 -3.96 23.39
CA LEU A 75 21.50 -4.06 21.99
C LEU A 75 22.31 -5.35 21.81
N LYS A 76 21.96 -6.18 20.83
CA LYS A 76 22.59 -7.49 20.58
C LYS A 76 23.57 -7.49 19.41
N VAL A 77 23.76 -6.36 18.76
CA VAL A 77 24.62 -6.19 17.59
C VAL A 77 25.57 -5.01 17.78
N LYS A 78 26.71 -5.07 17.11
CA LYS A 78 27.67 -3.97 17.04
C LYS A 78 27.71 -3.40 15.64
N GLU A 79 28.24 -2.18 15.53
CA GLU A 79 28.46 -1.53 14.24
C GLU A 79 29.39 -2.39 13.36
N GLY A 80 28.98 -2.64 12.12
CA GLY A 80 29.72 -3.47 11.17
C GLY A 80 29.36 -4.96 11.18
N ASP A 81 28.55 -5.43 12.13
CA ASP A 81 28.09 -6.82 12.15
C ASP A 81 27.18 -7.13 10.96
N LYS A 82 27.39 -8.31 10.36
CA LYS A 82 26.48 -8.84 9.32
C LYS A 82 25.26 -9.44 9.99
N VAL A 83 24.07 -8.97 9.62
CA VAL A 83 22.79 -9.43 10.15
C VAL A 83 21.90 -9.98 9.05
N GLN A 84 21.03 -10.92 9.40
CA GLN A 84 20.05 -11.52 8.47
C GLN A 84 18.64 -11.05 8.84
N ALA A 85 17.71 -11.16 7.88
CA ALA A 85 16.31 -10.86 8.13
C ALA A 85 15.76 -11.72 9.28
N GLY A 86 15.04 -11.09 10.21
CA GLY A 86 14.50 -11.75 11.41
C GLY A 86 15.48 -11.85 12.59
N ALA A 87 16.73 -11.38 12.45
CA ALA A 87 17.65 -11.32 13.57
C ALA A 87 17.18 -10.31 14.64
N LEU A 88 17.32 -10.69 15.91
CA LEU A 88 17.05 -9.80 17.05
C LEU A 88 18.21 -8.81 17.21
N LEU A 89 17.99 -7.56 16.80
CA LEU A 89 19.00 -6.50 16.87
C LEU A 89 18.99 -5.79 18.23
N ALA A 90 17.80 -5.43 18.71
CA ALA A 90 17.59 -4.74 19.97
C ALA A 90 16.38 -5.31 20.71
N GLN A 91 16.47 -5.35 22.03
CA GLN A 91 15.36 -5.68 22.92
C GLN A 91 14.93 -4.41 23.63
N MET A 92 13.65 -4.09 23.54
CA MET A 92 13.05 -2.97 24.27
C MET A 92 12.58 -3.42 25.65
N ASP A 93 12.47 -2.46 26.56
CA ASP A 93 11.75 -2.67 27.81
C ASP A 93 10.25 -2.86 27.52
N ALA A 94 9.68 -3.90 28.12
CA ALA A 94 8.31 -4.32 27.87
C ALA A 94 7.39 -4.12 29.09
N ALA A 95 7.83 -3.46 30.16
CA ALA A 95 7.08 -3.39 31.41
C ALA A 95 5.63 -2.86 31.22
N ASP A 96 5.48 -1.79 30.44
CA ASP A 96 4.17 -1.18 30.15
C ASP A 96 3.30 -2.11 29.29
N VAL A 97 3.90 -2.74 28.27
CA VAL A 97 3.21 -3.68 27.38
C VAL A 97 2.76 -4.92 28.14
N GLU A 98 3.62 -5.47 28.98
CA GLU A 98 3.30 -6.60 29.87
C GLU A 98 2.21 -6.23 30.87
N GLY A 99 2.24 -5.00 31.41
CA GLY A 99 1.18 -4.47 32.27
C GLY A 99 -0.17 -4.42 31.56
N ALA A 100 -0.20 -3.87 30.34
CA ALA A 100 -1.39 -3.80 29.50
C ALA A 100 -1.92 -5.20 29.14
N ILE A 101 -1.04 -6.15 28.82
CA ILE A 101 -1.41 -7.55 28.57
C ILE A 101 -2.06 -8.17 29.81
N ARG A 102 -1.46 -8.01 30.99
CA ARG A 102 -2.02 -8.54 32.25
C ARG A 102 -3.39 -7.93 32.56
N GLN A 103 -3.56 -6.63 32.33
CA GLN A 103 -4.84 -5.95 32.51
C GLN A 103 -5.91 -6.49 31.53
N ALA A 104 -5.56 -6.65 30.25
CA ALA A 104 -6.48 -7.21 29.26
C ALA A 104 -6.86 -8.66 29.58
N GLN A 105 -5.89 -9.48 30.00
CA GLN A 105 -6.14 -10.86 30.44
C GLN A 105 -7.07 -10.91 31.66
N ALA A 106 -6.88 -10.01 32.63
CA ALA A 106 -7.76 -9.91 33.79
C ALA A 106 -9.18 -9.51 33.41
N ALA A 107 -9.34 -8.57 32.48
CA ALA A 107 -10.65 -8.17 31.95
C ALA A 107 -11.37 -9.34 31.25
N VAL A 108 -10.66 -10.10 30.40
CA VAL A 108 -11.21 -11.29 29.73
C VAL A 108 -11.62 -12.35 30.74
N SER A 109 -10.78 -12.61 31.74
CA SER A 109 -11.08 -13.57 32.81
C SER A 109 -12.33 -13.18 33.60
N ALA A 110 -12.47 -11.90 33.94
CA ALA A 110 -13.65 -11.38 34.63
C ALA A 110 -14.93 -11.51 33.78
N ALA A 111 -14.86 -11.20 32.48
CA ALA A 111 -15.99 -11.36 31.56
C ALA A 111 -16.42 -12.82 31.41
N LEU A 112 -15.46 -13.74 31.26
CA LEU A 112 -15.71 -15.19 31.23
C LEU A 112 -16.36 -15.71 32.52
N ALA A 113 -15.88 -15.25 33.68
CA ALA A 113 -16.46 -15.62 34.96
C ALA A 113 -17.90 -15.13 35.09
N ALA A 114 -18.19 -13.89 34.69
CA ALA A 114 -19.53 -13.33 34.70
C ALA A 114 -20.49 -14.06 33.74
N GLN A 115 -20.02 -14.42 32.54
CA GLN A 115 -20.81 -15.21 31.59
C GLN A 115 -21.14 -16.60 32.13
N LYS A 116 -20.15 -17.28 32.73
CA LYS A 116 -20.33 -18.61 33.33
C LYS A 116 -21.31 -18.57 34.50
N ASP A 117 -21.26 -17.53 35.33
CA ASP A 117 -22.20 -17.28 36.42
C ASP A 117 -23.63 -17.11 35.87
N ALA A 118 -23.81 -16.21 34.90
CA ALA A 118 -25.11 -15.98 34.25
C ALA A 118 -25.67 -17.24 33.57
N GLN A 119 -24.81 -18.08 32.98
CA GLN A 119 -25.21 -19.35 32.38
C GLN A 119 -25.70 -20.35 33.44
N THR A 120 -25.01 -20.41 34.58
CA THR A 120 -25.39 -21.27 35.71
C THR A 120 -26.72 -20.82 36.30
N ASP A 121 -26.92 -19.51 36.44
CA ASP A 121 -28.18 -18.93 36.88
C ASP A 121 -29.32 -19.24 35.91
N LEU A 122 -29.13 -19.05 34.60
CA LEU A 122 -30.15 -19.40 33.62
C LEU A 122 -30.59 -20.87 33.74
N GLN A 123 -29.63 -21.79 33.86
CA GLN A 123 -29.93 -23.22 34.06
C GLN A 123 -30.74 -23.48 35.34
N ARG A 124 -30.43 -22.76 36.43
CA ARG A 124 -31.18 -22.86 37.69
C ARG A 124 -32.60 -22.32 37.54
N PHE A 125 -32.76 -21.15 36.93
CA PHE A 125 -34.07 -20.52 36.73
C PHE A 125 -34.94 -21.35 35.77
N GLN A 126 -34.37 -21.94 34.73
CA GLN A 126 -35.08 -22.89 33.85
C GLN A 126 -35.66 -24.07 34.63
N LYS A 127 -34.89 -24.67 35.55
CA LYS A 127 -35.39 -25.77 36.40
C LYS A 127 -36.50 -25.32 37.34
N LEU A 128 -36.36 -24.15 37.97
CA LEU A 128 -37.39 -23.60 38.87
C LEU A 128 -38.68 -23.24 38.13
N TYR A 129 -38.56 -22.76 36.88
CA TYR A 129 -39.73 -22.46 36.04
C TYR A 129 -40.50 -23.72 35.66
N GLN A 130 -39.80 -24.81 35.33
CA GLN A 130 -40.41 -26.13 35.09
C GLN A 130 -41.12 -26.66 36.35
N GLN A 131 -40.65 -26.28 37.54
CA GLN A 131 -41.27 -26.59 38.82
C GLN A 131 -42.35 -25.58 39.24
N ASN A 132 -42.78 -24.68 38.35
CA ASN A 132 -43.75 -23.61 38.60
C ASN A 132 -43.40 -22.73 39.82
N SER A 133 -42.12 -22.60 40.15
CA SER A 133 -41.63 -21.92 41.36
C SER A 133 -41.17 -20.47 41.11
N ILE A 134 -41.15 -20.02 39.86
CA ILE A 134 -40.81 -18.65 39.46
C ILE A 134 -41.70 -18.18 38.29
N SER A 135 -41.73 -16.88 38.03
CA SER A 135 -42.49 -16.31 36.91
C SER A 135 -41.71 -16.35 35.58
N GLU A 136 -42.42 -16.23 34.45
CA GLU A 136 -41.79 -16.10 33.12
C GLU A 136 -40.89 -14.85 33.03
N SER A 137 -41.27 -13.77 33.73
CA SER A 137 -40.48 -12.53 33.80
C SER A 137 -39.11 -12.77 34.43
N ASP A 138 -39.04 -13.62 35.46
CA ASP A 138 -37.78 -13.95 36.14
C ASP A 138 -36.87 -14.79 35.24
N LEU A 139 -37.43 -15.76 34.51
CA LEU A 139 -36.68 -16.53 33.51
C LEU A 139 -36.14 -15.61 32.39
N ARG A 140 -36.96 -14.68 31.91
CA ARG A 140 -36.57 -13.71 30.88
C ARG A 140 -35.44 -12.80 31.34
N LYS A 141 -35.45 -12.34 32.59
CA LYS A 141 -34.36 -11.56 33.18
C LYS A 141 -33.05 -12.35 33.23
N ALA A 142 -33.10 -13.64 33.60
CA ALA A 142 -31.92 -14.50 33.60
C ALA A 142 -31.35 -14.67 32.18
N GLN A 143 -32.20 -14.85 31.17
CA GLN A 143 -31.77 -14.91 29.76
C GLN A 143 -31.09 -13.61 29.32
N LEU A 144 -31.72 -12.45 29.56
CA LEU A 144 -31.14 -11.15 29.23
C LEU A 144 -29.79 -10.90 29.92
N ARG A 145 -29.59 -11.45 31.12
CA ARG A 145 -28.31 -11.36 31.82
C ARG A 145 -27.24 -12.23 31.16
N LEU A 146 -27.57 -13.42 30.67
CA LEU A 146 -26.65 -14.23 29.88
C LEU A 146 -26.29 -13.55 28.55
N ASP A 147 -27.29 -12.99 27.88
CA ASP A 147 -27.08 -12.32 26.59
C ASP A 147 -26.16 -11.09 26.77
N SER A 148 -26.44 -10.23 27.75
CA SER A 148 -25.59 -9.05 28.01
C SER A 148 -24.17 -9.39 28.50
N THR A 149 -23.98 -10.48 29.25
CA THR A 149 -22.63 -10.95 29.64
C THR A 149 -21.87 -11.60 28.48
N THR A 150 -22.59 -12.25 27.56
CA THR A 150 -22.02 -12.78 26.31
C THR A 150 -21.60 -11.66 25.38
N GLU A 151 -22.42 -10.62 25.26
CA GLU A 151 -22.07 -9.41 24.52
C GLU A 151 -20.84 -8.71 25.14
N ALA A 152 -20.78 -8.57 26.46
CA ALA A 152 -19.63 -7.98 27.15
C ALA A 152 -18.32 -8.76 26.91
N HIS A 153 -18.40 -10.09 26.80
CA HIS A 153 -17.24 -10.92 26.43
C HIS A 153 -16.80 -10.66 24.99
N ASN A 154 -17.75 -10.52 24.06
CA ASN A 154 -17.47 -10.35 22.63
C ASN A 154 -17.03 -8.92 22.26
N GLN A 155 -17.51 -7.88 22.96
CA GLN A 155 -17.12 -6.49 22.73
C GLN A 155 -15.74 -6.14 23.30
N GLY A 156 -15.11 -7.05 24.06
CA GLY A 156 -13.76 -6.87 24.58
C GLY A 156 -12.65 -6.93 23.52
N PHE A 157 -12.99 -7.17 22.24
CA PHE A 157 -12.08 -7.24 21.10
C PHE A 157 -12.71 -6.71 19.82
#